data_AF-A0A5C5PKI6-F1
#
_entry.id   AF-A0A5C5PKI6-F1
#
_cell.length_a   1.000
_cell.length_b   1.000
_cell.length_c   1.000
_cell.angle_alpha   90.00
_cell.angle_beta   90.00
_cell.angle_gamma   90.00
#
_symmetry.space_group_name_H-M   'P 1'
#
loop_
_entity.id
_entity.type
_entity.pdbx_description
1 polymer ?
#
loop_
_entity_poly.entity_id
_entity_poly.type
_entity_poly.pdbx_seq_one_letter_code
_entity_poly.pdbx_strand_id
1 'polypeptide(L)' 'MAEEFEVWPCLWPVFLLFNRMSTQWRAGTGGAIGLDYSSIRDVAGFLGIKKKKLAEIFPDLQVLEGEALRVMAEERENSP' A
#
# COMPACT_ATOMS: atom_id res chain seq x y z
N MET A 1 -21.68 10.62 -5.04
CA MET A 1 -21.46 9.85 -6.27
C MET A 1 -20.28 8.94 -5.99
N ALA A 2 -20.42 7.63 -6.08
CA ALA A 2 -19.27 6.75 -5.98
C ALA A 2 -18.51 6.82 -7.32
N GLU A 3 -17.22 7.11 -7.28
CA GLU A 3 -16.35 7.06 -8.45
C GLU A 3 -15.82 5.64 -8.59
N GLU A 4 -16.01 5.05 -9.77
CA GLU A 4 -15.63 3.66 -10.05
C GLU A 4 -14.34 3.64 -10.87
N PHE A 5 -13.41 2.76 -10.50
CA PHE A 5 -12.14 2.59 -11.19
C PHE A 5 -11.90 1.11 -11.48
N GLU A 6 -11.43 0.82 -12.70
CA GLU A 6 -11.03 -0.52 -13.08
C GLU A 6 -9.60 -0.81 -12.62
N VAL A 7 -9.40 -2.01 -12.07
CA VAL A 7 -8.07 -2.52 -11.68
C VAL A 7 -7.78 -3.75 -12.52
N TRP A 8 -6.61 -3.79 -13.17
CA TRP A 8 -6.19 -4.97 -13.91
C TRP A 8 -6.17 -6.21 -13.01
N PRO A 9 -6.70 -7.37 -13.47
CA PRO A 9 -6.80 -8.57 -12.62
C PRO A 9 -5.48 -9.04 -12.01
N CYS A 10 -4.35 -8.82 -12.69
CA CYS A 10 -3.02 -9.17 -12.18
C CYS A 10 -2.58 -8.31 -10.99
N LEU A 11 -3.07 -7.07 -10.91
CA LEU A 11 -2.77 -6.11 -9.83
C LEU A 11 -3.76 -6.20 -8.66
N TRP A 12 -4.87 -6.91 -8.83
CA TRP A 12 -5.88 -7.03 -7.78
C TRP A 12 -5.33 -7.54 -6.43
N PRO A 13 -4.46 -8.57 -6.38
CA PRO A 13 -3.89 -9.04 -5.12
C PRO A 13 -3.01 -7.99 -4.43
N VAL A 14 -2.24 -7.21 -5.20
CA VAL A 14 -1.37 -6.19 -4.61
C VAL A 14 -2.18 -4.99 -4.14
N PHE A 15 -3.21 -4.60 -4.89
CA PHE A 15 -4.15 -3.55 -4.47
C PHE A 15 -4.84 -3.91 -3.15
N LEU A 16 -5.35 -5.14 -3.03
CA LEU A 16 -5.98 -5.61 -1.78
C LEU A 16 -4.98 -5.62 -0.63
N LEU A 17 -3.76 -6.10 -0.85
CA LEU A 17 -2.71 -6.09 0.18
C LEU A 17 -2.39 -4.65 0.63
N PHE A 18 -2.16 -3.75 -0.32
CA PHE A 18 -1.92 -2.33 -0.04
C PHE A 18 -3.09 -1.70 0.73
N ASN A 19 -4.32 -1.94 0.29
CA ASN A 19 -5.52 -1.42 0.97
C ASN A 19 -5.65 -1.93 2.42
N ARG A 20 -5.28 -3.20 2.68
CA ARG A 20 -5.27 -3.76 4.05
C ARG A 20 -4.11 -3.24 4.91
N MET A 21 -3.06 -2.71 4.28
CA MET A 21 -1.94 -2.04 4.94
C MET A 21 -2.19 -0.54 5.17
N SER A 22 -3.38 -0.01 4.83
CA SER A 22 -3.68 1.43 4.86
C SER A 22 -3.45 2.12 6.20
N THR A 23 -3.50 1.40 7.32
CA THR A 23 -3.23 1.93 8.67
C THR A 23 -1.81 1.66 9.16
N GLN A 24 -1.03 0.85 8.44
CA GLN A 24 0.28 0.38 8.85
C GLN A 24 1.41 1.20 8.24
N TRP A 25 1.40 2.48 8.57
CA TRP A 25 2.46 3.42 8.22
C TRP A 25 3.42 3.58 9.38
N ARG A 26 4.72 3.49 9.10
CA ARG A 26 5.72 4.13 9.93
C ARG A 26 5.63 5.64 9.68
N ALA A 27 5.53 6.41 10.74
CA ALA A 27 5.44 7.86 10.67
C ALA A 27 6.43 8.51 11.64
N GLY A 28 6.94 9.69 11.25
CA GLY A 28 7.80 10.54 12.07
C GLY A 28 7.25 11.96 12.15
N THR A 29 8.09 12.91 12.57
CA THR A 29 7.73 14.32 12.73
C THR A 29 7.21 14.97 11.44
N GLY A 30 7.57 14.42 10.27
CA GLY A 30 7.13 14.87 8.94
C GLY A 30 6.01 14.05 8.31
N GLY A 31 5.35 13.17 9.06
CA GLY A 31 4.29 12.28 8.55
C GLY A 31 4.78 10.88 8.17
N ALA A 32 4.03 10.19 7.31
CA ALA A 32 4.34 8.84 6.87
C ALA A 32 5.68 8.79 6.11
N ILE A 33 6.52 7.81 6.44
CA ILE A 33 7.83 7.57 5.81
C ILE A 33 7.86 6.28 4.98
N GLY A 34 6.93 5.37 5.23
CA GLY A 34 6.82 4.07 4.55
C GLY A 34 5.90 3.11 5.30
N LEU A 35 5.48 2.05 4.65
CA LEU A 35 4.72 0.96 5.23
C LEU A 35 5.57 0.19 6.24
N ASP A 36 4.90 -0.40 7.24
CA ASP A 36 5.59 -1.31 8.14
C ASP A 36 5.84 -2.68 7.50
N TYR A 37 7.07 -2.91 7.06
CA TYR A 37 7.41 -4.15 6.35
C TYR A 37 7.31 -5.41 7.22
N SER A 38 7.36 -5.28 8.56
CA SER A 38 7.14 -6.41 9.47
C SER A 38 5.74 -6.99 9.33
N SER A 39 4.71 -6.15 9.15
CA SER A 39 3.32 -6.61 9.09
C SER A 39 2.91 -7.15 7.71
N ILE A 40 3.68 -6.88 6.65
CA ILE A 40 3.33 -7.28 5.27
C ILE A 40 3.07 -8.79 5.17
N ARG A 41 3.92 -9.61 5.79
CA ARG A 41 3.79 -11.07 5.72
C ARG A 41 2.54 -11.58 6.43
N ASP A 42 2.20 -10.99 7.57
CA ASP A 42 1.03 -11.39 8.36
C ASP A 42 -0.26 -10.99 7.64
N VAL A 43 -0.32 -9.75 7.13
CA VAL A 43 -1.46 -9.26 6.35
C VAL A 43 -1.65 -10.05 5.05
N ALA A 44 -0.56 -10.33 4.34
CA ALA A 44 -0.59 -11.22 3.17
C ALA A 44 -1.10 -12.62 3.53
N GLY A 45 -0.73 -13.14 4.70
CA GLY A 45 -1.23 -14.40 5.25
C GLY A 45 -2.74 -14.38 5.46
N PHE A 46 -3.30 -13.33 6.06
CA PHE A 46 -4.75 -13.17 6.24
C PHE A 46 -5.53 -13.09 4.92
N LEU A 47 -4.88 -12.60 3.84
CA LEU A 47 -5.44 -12.56 2.49
C LEU A 47 -5.24 -13.87 1.71
N GLY A 48 -4.61 -14.88 2.29
CA GLY A 48 -4.30 -16.15 1.61
C GLY A 48 -3.20 -16.04 0.55
N ILE A 49 -2.43 -14.95 0.54
CA ILE A 49 -1.33 -14.74 -0.40
C ILE A 49 -0.14 -15.57 0.05
N LYS A 50 0.21 -16.60 -0.75
CA LYS A 50 1.35 -17.49 -0.47
C LYS A 50 2.68 -16.74 -0.60
N LYS A 51 3.69 -17.16 0.16
CA LYS A 51 5.05 -16.56 0.16
C LYS A 51 5.65 -16.34 -1.24
N LYS A 52 5.50 -17.32 -2.15
CA LYS A 52 5.99 -17.20 -3.53
C LYS A 52 5.28 -16.05 -4.27
N LYS A 53 3.95 -15.99 -4.19
CA LYS A 53 3.17 -14.92 -4.82
C LYS A 53 3.44 -13.57 -4.18
N LEU A 54 3.62 -13.53 -2.86
CA LEU A 54 4.01 -12.31 -2.16
C LEU A 54 5.34 -11.77 -2.69
N ALA A 55 6.34 -12.63 -2.88
CA ALA A 55 7.62 -12.21 -3.45
C ALA A 55 7.48 -11.68 -4.89
N GLU A 56 6.58 -12.27 -5.69
CA GLU A 56 6.31 -11.80 -7.06
C GLU A 56 5.65 -10.41 -7.10
N ILE A 57 4.69 -10.13 -6.22
CA ILE A 57 3.93 -8.86 -6.21
C ILE A 57 4.56 -7.78 -5.31
N PHE A 58 5.64 -8.12 -4.59
CA PHE A 58 6.28 -7.19 -3.67
C PHE A 58 6.79 -5.91 -4.35
N PRO A 59 7.42 -5.95 -5.54
CA PRO A 59 7.81 -4.73 -6.23
C PRO A 59 6.61 -3.83 -6.56
N ASP A 60 5.48 -4.41 -6.95
CA ASP A 60 4.26 -3.65 -7.24
C ASP A 60 3.71 -2.96 -5.97
N LEU A 61 3.88 -3.59 -4.80
CA LEU A 61 3.50 -2.99 -3.51
C LEU A 61 4.36 -1.75 -3.20
N GLN A 62 5.65 -1.79 -3.53
CA GLN A 62 6.55 -0.64 -3.35
C GLN A 62 6.19 0.52 -4.28
N VAL A 63 5.70 0.23 -5.50
CA VAL A 63 5.20 1.26 -6.41
C VAL A 63 3.97 1.95 -5.81
N LEU A 64 3.01 1.19 -5.28
CA LEU A 64 1.83 1.76 -4.61
C LEU A 64 2.20 2.57 -3.37
N GLU A 65 3.15 2.09 -2.56
CA GLU A 65 3.69 2.83 -1.42
C GLU A 65 4.31 4.16 -1.84
N GLY A 66 5.17 4.16 -2.86
CA GLY A 66 5.84 5.37 -3.34
C GLY A 66 4.85 6.43 -3.82
N GLU A 67 3.84 6.04 -4.60
CA GLU A 67 2.80 6.97 -5.03
C GLU A 67 1.95 7.49 -3.87
N ALA A 68 1.61 6.62 -2.91
CA ALA A 68 0.87 7.04 -1.72
C ALA A 68 1.66 8.03 -0.88
N LEU A 69 2.96 7.82 -0.69
CA LEU A 69 3.84 8.78 -0.01
C LEU A 69 3.90 10.12 -0.73
N ARG A 70 3.98 10.12 -2.07
CA ARG A 70 3.96 11.34 -2.89
C ARG A 70 2.66 12.12 -2.69
N VAL A 71 1.52 11.45 -2.82
CA VAL A 71 0.20 12.08 -2.62
C VAL A 71 0.04 12.59 -1.18
N MET A 72 0.45 11.81 -0.17
CA MET A 72 0.40 12.23 1.23
C MET A 72 1.31 13.44 1.52
N ALA A 73 2.42 13.58 0.80
CA ALA A 73 3.29 14.75 0.89
C ALA A 73 2.63 15.98 0.25
N GLU A 74 2.06 15.83 -0.95
CA GLU A 74 1.35 16.90 -1.67
C GLU A 74 0.15 17.44 -0.86
N GLU A 75 -0.68 16.56 -0.30
CA GLU A 75 -1.82 16.95 0.54
C GLU A 75 -1.41 17.70 1.81
N ARG A 76 -0.22 17.42 2.33
CA ARG A 76 0.33 18.11 3.50
C ARG A 76 0.79 19.52 3.15
N GLU A 77 1.44 19.69 2.00
CA GLU A 77 1.86 21.01 1.50
C GLU A 77 0.66 21.88 1.14
N ASN A 78 -0.43 21.26 0.66
CA ASN A 78 -1.66 21.95 0.28
C ASN A 78 -2.64 22.17 1.45
N SER A 79 -2.38 21.61 2.64
CA SER A 79 -3.17 21.87 3.84
C SER A 79 -2.76 23.21 4.48
N PRO A 80 -3.69 24.14 4.72
CA PRO A 80 -3.42 25.45 5.33
C PRO A 80 -3.03 25.37 6.81
#